data_AF-A0A239E6V7-F1
#
_entry.id   AF-A0A239E6V7-F1
#
_cell.length_a   1.000
_cell.length_b   1.000
_cell.length_c   1.000
_cell.angle_alpha   90.00
_cell.angle_beta   90.00
_cell.angle_gamma   90.00
#
_symmetry.space_group_name_H-M   'P 1'
#
loop_
_entity.id
_entity.type
_entity.pdbx_description
1 polymer ?
#
loop_
_entity_poly.entity_id
_entity_poly.type
_entity_poly.pdbx_seq_one_letter_code
_entity_poly.pdbx_strand_id
1 'polypeptide(L)'
;MSLNANKQYDDTETFNYTSLYEYLEINLHNKSQVSDEDIILLKKEYWRLWYRHYRREQRKKRKEFTLGFNDKQLSEIERQKGSYTISEFLYQAIASALTGKSISQMNTASLGLIHQTLLHLIHLLEELEDDDDTTSIRDEIFERLSALEQQFENTFKKKEI
;
A
#
# COMPACT_ATOMS: atom_id res chain seq x y z
N MET A 1 25.66 15.64 -30.37
CA MET A 1 24.65 16.57 -30.92
C MET A 1 23.42 16.45 -30.02
N SER A 2 23.28 17.39 -29.08
CA SER A 2 22.25 17.36 -28.05
C SER A 2 21.09 18.25 -28.47
N LEU A 3 19.91 17.66 -28.72
CA LEU A 3 18.66 18.41 -28.87
C LEU A 3 17.90 18.32 -27.55
N ASN A 4 18.25 19.21 -26.63
CA ASN A 4 17.50 19.45 -25.40
C ASN A 4 16.32 20.36 -25.75
N ALA A 5 15.23 19.78 -26.25
CA ALA A 5 13.98 20.50 -26.44
C ALA A 5 13.25 20.61 -25.10
N ASN A 6 13.76 21.49 -24.22
CA ASN A 6 12.97 22.03 -23.12
C ASN A 6 11.84 22.85 -23.73
N LYS A 7 10.71 22.20 -24.01
CA LYS A 7 9.43 22.90 -24.08
C LYS A 7 9.18 23.45 -22.68
N GLN A 8 9.51 24.73 -22.49
CA GLN A 8 8.90 25.54 -21.45
C GLN A 8 7.39 25.43 -21.66
N TYR A 9 6.74 24.61 -20.85
CA TYR A 9 5.30 24.64 -20.74
C TYR A 9 4.98 25.93 -20.01
N ASP A 10 4.33 26.85 -20.72
CA ASP A 10 3.76 28.05 -20.15
C ASP A 10 2.84 27.65 -18.98
N ASP A 11 3.29 27.95 -17.76
CA ASP A 11 2.68 27.54 -16.50
C ASP A 11 1.55 28.50 -16.07
N THR A 12 1.15 29.44 -16.92
CA THR A 12 0.25 30.54 -16.55
C THR A 12 -1.19 30.44 -17.05
N GLU A 13 -1.57 29.40 -17.80
CA GLU A 13 -2.98 29.21 -18.19
C GLU A 13 -3.81 28.67 -17.01
N THR A 14 -4.34 29.59 -16.20
CA THR A 14 -5.41 29.34 -15.23
C THR A 14 -6.71 29.07 -15.99
N PHE A 15 -7.32 27.91 -15.75
CA PHE A 15 -8.62 27.58 -16.32
C PHE A 15 -9.69 28.38 -15.58
N ASN A 16 -10.13 29.48 -16.19
CA ASN A 16 -11.03 30.46 -15.55
C ASN A 16 -12.51 30.29 -15.94
N TYR A 17 -12.87 29.17 -16.59
CA TYR A 17 -14.23 28.93 -17.06
C TYR A 17 -14.96 27.96 -16.14
N THR A 18 -16.17 28.32 -15.69
CA THR A 18 -17.00 27.48 -14.83
C THR A 18 -17.80 26.47 -15.65
N SER A 19 -18.16 26.83 -16.88
CA SER A 19 -18.94 25.98 -17.78
C SER A 19 -18.60 26.19 -19.27
N LEU A 20 -19.00 25.23 -20.10
CA LEU A 20 -18.88 25.34 -21.56
C LEU A 20 -19.67 26.54 -22.11
N TYR A 21 -20.82 26.85 -21.53
CA TYR A 21 -21.67 27.97 -21.97
C TYR A 21 -20.98 29.31 -21.73
N GLU A 22 -20.35 29.49 -20.57
CA GLU A 22 -19.55 30.69 -20.26
C GLU A 22 -18.37 30.86 -21.23
N TYR A 23 -17.67 29.77 -21.57
CA TYR A 23 -16.61 29.80 -22.59
C TYR A 23 -17.16 30.22 -23.96
N LEU A 24 -18.30 29.67 -24.36
CA LEU A 24 -18.92 30.00 -25.65
C LEU A 24 -19.43 31.44 -25.66
N GLU A 25 -20.04 31.92 -24.58
CA GLU A 25 -20.51 33.31 -24.45
C GLU A 25 -19.36 34.30 -24.61
N ILE A 26 -18.25 34.11 -23.91
CA ILE A 26 -17.07 35.00 -23.99
C ILE A 26 -16.46 35.00 -25.40
N ASN A 27 -16.32 33.83 -26.02
CA ASN A 27 -15.66 33.70 -27.33
C ASN A 27 -16.56 34.04 -28.52
N LEU A 28 -17.89 33.99 -28.34
CA LEU A 28 -18.88 34.30 -29.39
C LEU A 28 -19.47 35.71 -29.28
N HIS A 29 -19.30 36.41 -28.13
CA HIS A 29 -19.93 37.72 -27.88
C HIS A 29 -19.67 38.77 -28.97
N ASN A 30 -18.52 38.68 -29.66
CA ASN A 30 -18.09 39.64 -30.68
C ASN A 30 -18.32 39.18 -32.12
N LYS A 31 -18.97 38.02 -32.36
CA LYS A 31 -19.23 37.51 -33.71
C LYS A 31 -20.69 37.74 -34.11
N SER A 32 -20.93 38.62 -35.09
CA SER A 32 -22.28 38.91 -35.61
C SER A 32 -22.87 37.78 -36.48
N GLN A 33 -22.04 36.86 -36.99
CA GLN A 33 -22.48 35.63 -37.65
C GLN A 33 -21.68 34.47 -37.08
N VAL A 34 -22.36 33.56 -36.39
CA VAL A 34 -21.76 32.36 -35.82
C VAL A 34 -22.15 31.19 -36.71
N SER A 35 -21.15 30.56 -37.34
CA SER A 35 -21.36 29.30 -38.05
C SER A 35 -21.42 28.15 -37.05
N ASP A 36 -22.21 27.12 -37.34
CA ASP A 36 -22.24 25.90 -36.53
C ASP A 36 -20.86 25.23 -36.44
N GLU A 37 -20.03 25.39 -37.48
CA GLU A 37 -18.64 24.92 -37.50
C GLU A 37 -17.77 25.60 -36.45
N ASP A 38 -17.96 26.91 -36.24
CA ASP A 38 -17.24 27.69 -35.23
C ASP A 38 -17.62 27.22 -33.81
N ILE A 39 -18.90 26.91 -33.58
CA ILE A 39 -19.38 26.39 -32.30
C ILE A 39 -18.76 25.02 -32.01
N ILE A 40 -18.68 24.14 -33.02
CA ILE A 40 -18.08 22.82 -32.88
C ILE A 40 -16.59 22.92 -32.55
N LEU A 41 -15.86 23.82 -33.22
CA LEU A 41 -14.44 24.06 -32.95
C LEU A 41 -14.22 24.58 -31.53
N LEU A 42 -14.97 25.61 -31.12
CA LEU A 42 -14.86 26.18 -29.77
C LEU A 42 -15.21 25.16 -28.68
N LYS A 43 -16.22 24.31 -28.90
CA LYS A 43 -16.52 23.20 -27.98
C LYS A 43 -15.34 22.24 -27.83
N LYS A 44 -14.69 21.87 -28.94
CA LYS A 44 -13.50 20.99 -28.92
C LYS A 44 -12.34 21.63 -28.17
N GLU A 45 -12.11 22.92 -28.37
CA GLU A 45 -11.08 23.68 -27.65
C GLU A 45 -11.34 23.74 -26.15
N TYR A 46 -12.59 24.04 -25.76
CA TYR A 46 -13.01 24.00 -24.36
C TYR A 46 -12.70 22.65 -23.71
N TRP A 47 -13.11 21.54 -24.35
CA TRP A 47 -12.87 20.21 -23.81
C TRP A 47 -11.38 19.88 -23.70
N ARG A 48 -10.56 20.33 -24.65
CA ARG A 48 -9.10 20.18 -24.59
C ARG A 48 -8.51 20.96 -23.41
N LEU A 49 -8.93 22.20 -23.20
CA LEU A 49 -8.51 23.03 -22.07
C LEU A 49 -8.94 22.43 -20.73
N TRP A 50 -10.21 22.04 -20.62
CA TRP A 50 -10.76 21.39 -19.44
C TRP A 50 -10.04 20.09 -19.12
N TYR A 51 -9.79 19.24 -20.12
CA TYR A 51 -9.10 17.96 -19.92
C TYR A 51 -7.65 18.15 -19.49
N ARG A 52 -6.96 19.15 -20.04
CA ARG A 52 -5.60 19.53 -19.61
C ARG A 52 -5.62 20.00 -18.15
N HIS A 53 -6.57 20.85 -17.77
CA HIS A 53 -6.75 21.31 -16.40
C HIS A 53 -7.06 20.14 -15.45
N TYR A 54 -8.01 19.28 -15.80
CA TYR A 54 -8.36 18.10 -15.02
C TYR A 54 -7.16 17.19 -14.78
N ARG A 55 -6.38 16.86 -15.83
CA ARG A 55 -5.14 16.07 -15.66
C ARG A 55 -4.12 16.78 -14.77
N ARG A 56 -3.99 18.10 -14.86
CA ARG A 56 -3.09 18.89 -13.99
C ARG A 56 -3.53 18.81 -12.52
N GLU A 57 -4.81 18.99 -12.24
CA GLU A 57 -5.38 18.83 -10.89
C GLU A 57 -5.22 17.41 -10.35
N GLN A 58 -5.41 16.39 -11.20
CA GLN A 58 -5.17 15.00 -10.80
C GLN A 58 -3.70 14.73 -10.45
N ARG A 59 -2.72 15.31 -11.18
CA ARG A 59 -1.29 15.22 -10.81
C ARG A 59 -0.94 15.98 -9.53
N LYS A 60 -1.67 17.04 -9.18
CA LYS A 60 -1.50 17.71 -7.88
C LYS A 60 -1.97 16.82 -6.74
N LYS A 61 -3.11 16.13 -6.92
CA LYS A 61 -3.70 15.21 -5.92
C LYS A 61 -2.94 13.89 -5.79
N ARG A 62 -2.47 13.32 -6.90
CA ARG A 62 -1.72 12.07 -6.94
C ARG A 62 -0.23 12.38 -7.06
N LYS A 63 0.48 12.35 -5.92
CA LYS A 63 1.93 12.40 -5.92
C LYS A 63 2.47 11.03 -6.31
N GLU A 64 2.98 10.94 -7.54
CA GLU A 64 3.60 9.73 -8.05
C GLU A 64 5.10 9.83 -7.83
N PHE A 65 5.70 8.77 -7.28
CA PHE A 65 7.14 8.60 -7.20
C PHE A 65 7.57 7.64 -8.31
N THR A 66 8.50 8.07 -9.16
CA THR A 66 9.13 7.18 -10.14
C THR A 66 10.41 6.64 -9.52
N LEU A 67 10.51 5.31 -9.39
CA LEU A 67 11.68 4.62 -8.87
C LEU A 67 12.36 3.87 -10.02
N GLY A 68 13.68 4.03 -10.14
CA GLY A 68 14.50 3.23 -11.02
C GLY A 68 15.15 2.08 -10.24
N PHE A 69 15.03 0.86 -10.75
CA PHE A 69 15.67 -0.31 -10.17
C PHE A 69 16.76 -0.83 -11.11
N ASN A 70 17.88 -1.28 -10.55
CA ASN A 70 18.87 -2.04 -11.30
C ASN A 70 18.45 -3.52 -11.44
N ASP A 71 19.09 -4.25 -12.34
CA ASP A 71 18.74 -5.65 -12.63
C ASP A 71 18.82 -6.57 -11.41
N LYS A 72 19.77 -6.30 -10.50
CA LYS A 72 19.92 -7.05 -9.24
C LYS A 72 18.75 -6.81 -8.30
N GLN A 73 18.29 -5.56 -8.20
CA GLN A 73 17.13 -5.17 -7.37
C GLN A 73 15.84 -5.75 -7.94
N LEU A 74 15.67 -5.74 -9.26
CA LEU A 74 14.52 -6.36 -9.91
C LEU A 74 14.46 -7.87 -9.65
N SER A 75 15.61 -8.54 -9.73
CA SER A 75 15.70 -9.98 -9.43
C SER A 75 15.32 -10.29 -7.98
N GLU A 76 15.72 -9.42 -7.05
CA GLU A 76 15.38 -9.58 -5.63
C GLU A 76 13.90 -9.32 -5.36
N ILE A 77 13.32 -8.30 -6.00
CA ILE A 77 11.88 -8.00 -5.90
C ILE A 77 11.06 -9.16 -6.46
N GLU A 78 11.44 -9.71 -7.61
CA GLU A 78 10.78 -10.89 -8.20
C GLU A 78 10.84 -12.11 -7.27
N ARG A 79 11.96 -12.29 -6.55
CA ARG A 79 12.09 -13.35 -5.55
C ARG A 79 11.18 -13.13 -4.34
N GLN A 80 11.07 -11.89 -3.86
CA GLN A 80 10.32 -11.56 -2.63
C GLN A 80 8.82 -11.35 -2.84
N LYS A 81 8.36 -11.02 -4.07
CA LYS A 81 6.95 -10.70 -4.32
C LYS A 81 6.01 -11.89 -4.13
N GLY A 82 6.50 -13.12 -4.30
CA GLY A 82 5.68 -14.33 -4.27
C GLY A 82 4.52 -14.26 -5.29
N SER A 83 3.29 -14.33 -4.77
CA SER A 83 2.05 -14.29 -5.57
C SER A 83 1.59 -12.89 -5.99
N TYR A 84 2.17 -11.83 -5.45
CA TYR A 84 1.76 -10.46 -5.77
C TYR A 84 2.31 -9.98 -7.11
N THR A 85 1.63 -8.99 -7.70
CA THR A 85 2.23 -8.19 -8.77
C THR A 85 3.29 -7.26 -8.20
N ILE A 86 4.29 -6.86 -9.01
CA ILE A 86 5.37 -5.95 -8.57
C ILE A 86 4.82 -4.68 -7.95
N SER A 87 3.80 -4.08 -8.57
CA SER A 87 3.17 -2.86 -8.08
C SER A 87 2.53 -3.06 -6.71
N GLU A 88 1.73 -4.11 -6.53
CA GLU A 88 1.08 -4.43 -5.25
C GLU A 88 2.10 -4.70 -4.15
N PHE A 89 3.15 -5.45 -4.48
CA PHE A 89 4.25 -5.74 -3.56
C PHE A 89 4.94 -4.46 -3.09
N LEU A 90 5.26 -3.53 -4.01
CA LEU A 90 5.88 -2.25 -3.65
C LEU A 90 4.96 -1.38 -2.80
N TYR A 91 3.66 -1.34 -3.11
CA TYR A 91 2.68 -0.61 -2.28
C TYR A 91 2.60 -1.19 -0.87
N GLN A 92 2.59 -2.52 -0.73
CA GLN A 92 2.59 -3.19 0.58
C GLN A 92 3.91 -2.99 1.33
N ALA A 93 5.05 -3.02 0.65
CA ALA A 93 6.36 -2.78 1.24
C ALA A 93 6.47 -1.34 1.79
N ILE A 94 5.95 -0.35 1.05
CA ILE A 94 5.91 1.04 1.52
C ILE A 94 4.91 1.20 2.67
N ALA A 95 3.70 0.63 2.55
CA ALA A 95 2.69 0.71 3.59
C ALA A 95 3.14 0.06 4.90
N SER A 96 3.83 -1.08 4.83
CA SER A 96 4.39 -1.79 5.97
C SER A 96 5.52 -0.99 6.63
N ALA A 97 6.45 -0.43 5.84
CA ALA A 97 7.49 0.46 6.33
C ALA A 97 6.94 1.73 7.00
N LEU A 98 5.88 2.35 6.43
CA LEU A 98 5.26 3.55 6.98
C LEU A 98 4.42 3.29 8.24
N THR A 99 3.81 2.11 8.36
CA THR A 99 2.99 1.75 9.53
C THR A 99 3.81 1.17 10.68
N GLY A 100 5.14 1.09 10.55
CA GLY A 100 6.03 0.48 11.55
C GLY A 100 5.83 -1.03 11.72
N LYS A 101 4.85 -1.61 11.04
CA LYS A 101 4.72 -3.04 10.86
C LYS A 101 5.72 -3.41 9.78
N SER A 102 7.00 -3.52 10.15
CA SER A 102 7.92 -4.35 9.39
C SER A 102 7.14 -5.60 8.99
N ILE A 103 7.18 -5.98 7.71
CA ILE A 103 6.76 -7.32 7.28
C ILE A 103 7.77 -8.23 7.97
N SER A 104 7.54 -8.45 9.27
CA SER A 104 8.23 -9.45 10.03
C SER A 104 7.73 -10.69 9.35
N GLN A 105 8.55 -11.20 8.43
CA GLN A 105 8.45 -12.56 7.96
C GLN A 105 8.26 -13.36 9.23
N MET A 106 7.01 -13.77 9.48
CA MET A 106 6.65 -14.40 10.73
C MET A 106 7.49 -15.66 10.73
N ASN A 107 8.55 -15.66 11.54
CA ASN A 107 9.60 -16.65 11.42
C ASN A 107 8.92 -18.01 11.56
N THR A 108 8.95 -18.82 10.51
CA THR A 108 8.25 -20.10 10.46
C THR A 108 8.70 -21.02 11.60
N ALA A 109 9.93 -20.84 12.10
CA ALA A 109 10.41 -21.48 13.32
C ALA A 109 9.64 -21.02 14.57
N SER A 110 9.30 -19.73 14.69
CA SER A 110 8.48 -19.22 15.79
C SER A 110 7.04 -19.73 15.71
N LEU A 111 6.48 -19.87 14.50
CA LEU A 111 5.16 -20.49 14.32
C LEU A 111 5.17 -21.98 14.68
N GLY A 112 6.23 -22.70 14.30
CA GLY A 112 6.44 -24.10 14.68
C GLY A 112 6.56 -24.29 16.20
N LEU A 113 7.27 -23.39 16.87
CA LEU A 113 7.36 -23.39 18.34
C LEU A 113 6.00 -23.14 18.99
N ILE A 114 5.22 -22.16 18.51
CA ILE A 114 3.85 -21.91 19.00
C ILE A 114 2.98 -23.17 18.84
N HIS A 115 3.07 -23.84 17.69
CA HIS A 115 2.31 -25.06 17.44
C HIS A 115 2.69 -26.19 18.39
N GLN A 116 3.99 -26.41 18.63
CA GLN A 116 4.48 -27.40 19.59
C GLN A 116 4.02 -27.09 21.02
N THR A 117 4.05 -25.82 21.43
CA THR A 117 3.58 -25.41 22.76
C THR A 117 2.07 -25.62 22.92
N LEU A 118 1.27 -25.40 21.87
CA LEU A 118 -0.16 -25.65 21.90
C LEU A 118 -0.48 -27.14 22.03
N LEU A 119 0.25 -28.01 21.32
CA LEU A 119 0.09 -29.47 21.46
C LEU A 119 0.46 -29.94 22.87
N HIS A 120 1.51 -29.38 23.47
CA HIS A 120 1.89 -29.71 24.84
C HIS A 120 0.83 -29.28 25.86
N LEU A 121 0.23 -28.08 25.67
CA LEU A 121 -0.88 -27.61 26.49
C LEU A 121 -2.12 -28.50 26.37
N ILE A 122 -2.47 -28.93 25.16
CA ILE A 122 -3.59 -29.85 24.93
C ILE A 122 -3.34 -31.16 25.67
N HIS A 123 -2.13 -31.72 25.57
CA HIS A 123 -1.80 -32.97 26.25
C HIS A 123 -1.86 -32.85 27.78
N LEU A 124 -1.37 -31.74 28.34
CA LEU A 124 -1.45 -31.48 29.78
C LEU A 124 -2.90 -31.27 30.27
N LEU A 125 -3.79 -30.76 29.41
CA LEU A 125 -5.22 -30.65 29.72
C LEU A 125 -5.93 -32.00 29.64
N GLU A 126 -5.58 -32.83 28.66
CA GLU A 126 -6.08 -34.21 28.54
C GLU A 126 -5.66 -35.06 29.75
N GLU A 127 -4.40 -34.97 30.19
CA GLU A 127 -3.90 -35.62 31.41
C GLU A 127 -4.64 -35.18 32.68
N LEU A 128 -5.17 -33.95 32.71
CA LEU A 128 -5.90 -33.39 33.84
C LEU A 128 -7.39 -33.77 33.83
N GLU A 129 -7.93 -34.17 32.68
CA GLU A 129 -9.31 -34.57 32.49
C GLU A 129 -9.51 -36.09 32.70
N ASP A 130 -8.45 -36.90 32.54
CA ASP A 130 -8.49 -38.37 32.65
C ASP A 130 -8.32 -38.92 34.08
N ASP A 131 -7.90 -38.13 35.08
CA ASP A 131 -7.67 -38.60 36.46
C ASP A 131 -8.48 -37.80 37.51
N ASP A 132 -9.54 -38.42 38.04
CA ASP A 132 -10.53 -37.82 38.98
C ASP A 132 -10.01 -37.66 40.42
N ASP A 133 -8.79 -38.12 40.71
CA ASP A 133 -8.17 -38.09 42.04
C ASP A 133 -6.67 -37.80 41.87
N THR A 134 -6.21 -36.57 42.12
CA THR A 134 -4.85 -36.25 42.62
C THR A 134 -4.51 -34.76 42.56
N THR A 135 -4.57 -34.11 43.71
CA THR A 135 -3.99 -32.78 43.95
C THR A 135 -2.50 -32.71 43.54
N SER A 136 -1.78 -33.84 43.60
CA SER A 136 -0.34 -33.92 43.27
C SER A 136 -0.03 -33.84 41.77
N ILE A 137 -0.89 -34.40 40.90
CA ILE A 137 -0.71 -34.31 39.43
C ILE A 137 -1.01 -32.88 38.98
N ARG A 138 -2.03 -32.26 39.58
CA ARG A 138 -2.38 -30.86 39.33
C ARG A 138 -1.22 -29.90 39.63
N ASP A 139 -0.55 -30.07 40.76
CA ASP A 139 0.60 -29.23 41.13
C ASP A 139 1.80 -29.42 40.17
N GLU A 140 2.04 -30.66 39.71
CA GLU A 140 3.07 -30.95 38.71
C GLU A 140 2.75 -30.33 37.34
N ILE A 141 1.48 -30.37 36.93
CA ILE A 141 1.01 -29.73 35.69
C ILE A 141 1.15 -28.20 35.78
N PHE A 142 0.87 -27.60 36.94
CA PHE A 142 1.07 -26.16 37.15
C PHE A 142 2.54 -25.75 37.10
N GLU A 143 3.46 -26.54 37.64
CA GLU A 143 4.90 -26.31 37.49
C GLU A 143 5.33 -26.37 36.02
N ARG A 144 4.83 -27.37 35.26
CA ARG A 144 5.11 -27.50 33.82
C ARG A 144 4.53 -26.33 33.02
N LEU A 145 3.34 -25.85 33.36
CA LEU A 145 2.73 -24.65 32.78
C LEU A 145 3.57 -23.40 33.04
N SER A 146 4.03 -23.21 34.28
CA SER A 146 4.89 -22.09 34.65
C SER A 146 6.24 -22.12 33.93
N ALA A 147 6.83 -23.31 33.76
CA ALA A 147 8.05 -23.50 32.99
C ALA A 147 7.83 -23.17 31.49
N LEU A 148 6.68 -23.56 30.93
CA LEU A 148 6.31 -23.25 29.55
C LEU A 148 6.08 -21.75 29.35
N GLU A 149 5.44 -21.08 30.31
CA GLU A 149 5.27 -19.63 30.33
C GLU A 149 6.63 -18.90 30.38
N GLN A 150 7.56 -19.34 31.23
CA GLN A 150 8.92 -18.79 31.26
C GLN A 150 9.68 -19.01 29.95
N GLN A 151 9.54 -20.16 29.31
CA GLN A 151 10.15 -20.41 27.99
C GLN A 151 9.56 -19.50 26.92
N PHE A 152 8.25 -19.26 26.97
CA PHE A 152 7.57 -18.33 26.07
C PHE A 152 8.09 -16.91 26.29
N GLU A 153 8.08 -16.40 27.53
CA GLU A 153 8.61 -15.07 27.85
C GLU A 153 10.05 -14.88 27.37
N ASN A 154 10.92 -15.87 27.61
CA ASN A 154 12.33 -15.79 27.20
C ASN A 154 12.51 -15.79 25.68
N THR A 155 11.66 -16.52 24.96
CA THR A 155 11.71 -16.59 23.49
C THR A 155 11.25 -15.29 22.83
N PHE A 156 10.29 -14.58 23.46
CA PHE A 156 9.79 -13.30 22.95
C PHE A 156 10.60 -12.09 23.44
N LYS A 157 11.14 -12.10 24.67
CA LYS A 157 12.02 -11.03 25.19
C LYS A 157 13.39 -10.97 24.49
N LYS A 158 13.95 -12.10 24.04
CA LYS A 158 15.25 -12.13 23.34
C LYS A 158 15.24 -11.47 21.95
N LYS A 159 14.08 -11.09 21.42
CA LYS A 159 13.94 -10.47 20.09
C LYS A 159 13.82 -8.94 20.10
N GLU A 160 13.90 -8.28 21.26
CA GLU A 160 13.85 -6.81 21.38
C GLU A 160 15.23 -6.11 21.38
N ILE A 161 16.32 -6.78 20.97
CA ILE A 161 17.66 -6.18 20.78
C ILE A 161 18.12 -6.33 19.34
#